data_AF-A0A836P5M6-F1
#
_entry.id   AF-A0A836P5M6-F1
#
_cell.length_a   1.000
_cell.length_b   1.000
_cell.length_c   1.000
_cell.angle_alpha   90.00
_cell.angle_beta   90.00
_cell.angle_gamma   90.00
#
_symmetry.space_group_name_H-M   'P 1'
#
loop_
_entity.id
_entity.type
_entity.pdbx_description
1 polymer ?
#
loop_
_entity_poly.entity_id
_entity_poly.type
_entity_poly.pdbx_seq_one_letter_code
_entity_poly.pdbx_strand_id
1 'polypeptide(L)'
;GSILRGVDKFITPHEVYLHLGCDAAERVSFYATWLHAGLAREDEHSIRLHLLQERTLGDPRFQAMVKLALGRPTKCIPRGRPAGKI
;
A
#
# COMPACT_ATOMS: atom_id res chain seq x y z
N GLY A 1 -24.38 19.52 -5.75
CA GLY A 1 -24.69 19.41 -4.31
C GLY A 1 -23.41 19.54 -3.55
N SER A 2 -23.24 20.62 -2.79
CA SER A 2 -21.99 20.93 -2.09
C SER A 2 -21.90 20.12 -0.80
N ILE A 3 -21.02 19.12 -0.75
CA ILE A 3 -20.68 18.44 0.50
C ILE A 3 -19.60 19.28 1.17
N LEU A 4 -20.02 20.29 1.93
CA LEU A 4 -19.13 20.90 2.91
C LEU A 4 -18.89 19.84 3.99
N ARG A 5 -17.84 19.02 3.81
CA ARG A 5 -17.35 18.12 4.86
C ARG A 5 -16.81 19.01 5.98
N GLY A 6 -17.66 19.29 6.96
CA GLY A 6 -17.22 19.86 8.23
C GLY A 6 -16.14 18.99 8.87
N VAL A 7 -15.32 19.59 9.72
CA VAL A 7 -14.30 18.88 10.49
C VAL A 7 -14.98 17.79 11.32
N ASP A 8 -14.69 16.53 11.00
CA ASP A 8 -15.20 15.41 11.77
C ASP A 8 -14.43 15.32 13.09
N LYS A 9 -15.14 15.53 14.21
CA LYS A 9 -14.57 15.51 15.56
C LYS A 9 -13.97 14.18 15.98
N PHE A 10 -14.26 13.09 15.25
CA PHE A 10 -13.69 11.76 15.51
C PHE A 10 -12.49 11.44 14.61
N ILE A 11 -12.13 12.32 13.67
CA ILE A 11 -10.99 12.14 12.77
C ILE A 11 -9.87 13.08 13.20
N THR A 12 -8.79 12.51 13.73
CA THR A 12 -7.55 13.26 13.98
C THR A 12 -6.62 13.09 12.77
N PRO A 13 -6.24 14.18 12.07
CA PRO A 13 -5.34 14.07 10.94
C PRO A 13 -3.95 13.55 11.35
N HIS A 14 -3.41 12.60 10.59
CA HIS A 14 -2.05 12.09 10.79
C HIS A 14 -1.02 13.15 10.36
N GLU A 15 0.16 13.18 11.01
CA GLU A 15 1.24 14.13 10.69
C GLU A 15 1.63 14.11 9.21
N VAL A 16 1.72 12.92 8.60
CA VAL A 16 2.04 12.75 7.17
C VAL A 16 1.02 13.47 6.28
N TYR A 17 -0.26 13.43 6.66
CA TYR A 17 -1.30 14.16 5.92
C TYR A 17 -1.18 15.68 6.13
N LEU A 18 -0.87 16.13 7.35
CA LEU A 18 -0.68 17.55 7.65
C LEU A 18 0.52 18.15 6.90
N HIS A 19 1.56 17.35 6.64
CA HIS A 19 2.72 17.78 5.85
C HIS A 19 2.48 17.87 4.34
N LEU A 20 1.31 17.44 3.82
CA LEU A 20 1.00 17.56 2.39
C LEU A 20 0.78 19.01 1.93
N GLY A 21 0.51 19.95 2.84
CA GLY A 21 0.24 21.34 2.49
C GLY A 21 -0.09 22.20 3.71
N CYS A 22 0.11 23.51 3.57
CA CYS A 22 -0.04 24.48 4.65
C CYS A 22 -1.51 24.64 5.06
N ASP A 23 -2.43 24.53 4.10
CA ASP A 23 -3.87 24.64 4.35
C ASP A 23 -4.68 23.44 3.82
N ALA A 24 -5.98 23.45 4.09
CA ALA A 24 -6.86 22.35 3.71
C ALA A 24 -7.03 22.21 2.19
N ALA A 25 -7.01 23.30 1.44
CA ALA A 25 -7.18 23.29 -0.01
C ALA A 25 -5.94 22.69 -0.68
N GLU A 26 -4.75 23.10 -0.23
CA GLU A 26 -3.48 22.52 -0.68
C GLU A 26 -3.42 21.02 -0.39
N ARG A 27 -3.72 20.59 0.84
CA ARG A 27 -3.70 19.16 1.21
C ARG A 27 -4.67 18.33 0.36
N VAL A 28 -5.87 18.83 0.13
CA VAL A 28 -6.87 18.16 -0.73
C VAL A 28 -6.36 18.06 -2.16
N SER A 29 -5.78 19.13 -2.71
CA SER A 29 -5.24 19.14 -4.07
C SER A 29 -4.07 18.17 -4.21
N PHE A 30 -3.09 18.20 -3.30
CA PHE A 30 -1.94 17.29 -3.31
C PHE A 30 -2.37 15.83 -3.17
N TYR A 31 -3.26 15.54 -2.22
CA TYR A 31 -3.77 14.19 -2.00
C TYR A 31 -4.54 13.69 -3.22
N ALA A 32 -5.39 14.52 -3.84
CA ALA A 32 -6.14 14.16 -5.04
C ALA A 32 -5.21 13.89 -6.23
N THR A 33 -4.21 14.74 -6.47
CA THR A 33 -3.21 14.53 -7.53
C THR A 33 -2.46 13.21 -7.33
N TRP A 34 -2.00 12.95 -6.10
CA TRP A 34 -1.33 11.69 -5.77
C TRP A 34 -2.25 10.47 -5.97
N LEU A 35 -3.51 10.56 -5.53
CA LEU A 35 -4.50 9.49 -5.67
C LEU A 35 -4.81 9.20 -7.15
N HIS A 36 -4.92 10.24 -7.98
CA HIS A 36 -5.23 10.12 -9.40
C HIS A 36 -4.03 9.81 -10.28
N ALA A 37 -2.80 10.01 -9.82
CA ALA A 37 -1.59 9.60 -10.53
C ALA A 37 -1.56 8.08 -10.80
N GLY A 38 -2.31 7.30 -10.02
CA GLY A 38 -2.38 5.85 -10.15
C GLY A 38 -1.12 5.16 -9.64
N LEU A 39 -1.09 3.85 -9.79
CA LEU A 39 0.07 3.02 -9.42
C LEU A 39 0.94 2.78 -10.65
N ALA A 40 2.25 2.66 -10.45
CA ALA A 40 3.12 2.12 -11.48
C ALA A 40 2.68 0.69 -11.84
N ARG A 41 2.88 0.28 -13.09
CA ARG A 41 2.47 -1.05 -13.57
C ARG A 41 3.17 -2.17 -12.79
N GLU A 42 4.40 -1.92 -12.37
CA GLU A 42 5.24 -2.82 -11.59
C GLU A 42 4.66 -3.02 -10.18
N ASP A 43 4.15 -1.94 -9.56
CA ASP A 43 3.50 -1.98 -8.25
C ASP A 43 2.16 -2.71 -8.32
N GLU A 44 1.35 -2.39 -9.33
CA GLU A 44 0.08 -3.06 -9.59
C GLU A 44 0.28 -4.56 -9.82
N HIS A 45 1.29 -4.94 -10.61
CA HIS A 45 1.66 -6.33 -10.84
C HIS A 45 2.11 -7.01 -9.53
N SER A 46 2.95 -6.35 -8.74
CA SER A 46 3.43 -6.86 -7.45
C SER A 46 2.28 -7.09 -6.47
N ILE A 47 1.35 -6.15 -6.35
CA ILE A 47 0.14 -6.29 -5.52
C ILE A 47 -0.65 -7.50 -5.96
N ARG A 48 -0.95 -7.63 -7.25
CA ARG A 48 -1.71 -8.78 -7.79
C ARG A 48 -1.03 -10.10 -7.52
N LEU A 49 0.28 -10.21 -7.75
CA LEU A 49 1.04 -11.44 -7.50
C LEU A 49 0.99 -11.85 -6.03
N HIS A 50 1.19 -10.89 -5.11
CA HIS A 50 1.19 -11.17 -3.67
C HIS A 50 -0.21 -11.52 -3.16
N LEU A 51 -1.25 -10.84 -3.65
CA LEU A 51 -2.64 -11.17 -3.33
C LEU A 51 -3.01 -12.58 -3.81
N LEU A 52 -2.72 -12.93 -5.06
CA LEU A 52 -3.05 -14.23 -5.65
C LEU A 52 -2.38 -15.41 -4.95
N GLN A 53 -1.23 -15.18 -4.32
CA GLN A 53 -0.48 -16.21 -3.60
C GLN A 53 -0.65 -16.14 -2.09
N GLU A 54 -1.47 -15.21 -1.57
CA GLU A 54 -1.61 -14.94 -0.14
C GLU A 54 -0.24 -14.71 0.53
N ARG A 55 0.54 -13.80 -0.06
CA ARG A 55 1.89 -13.41 0.39
C ARG A 55 1.93 -11.96 0.80
N THR A 56 2.87 -11.65 1.68
CA THR A 56 3.06 -10.30 2.22
C THR A 56 3.85 -9.45 1.23
N LEU A 57 3.23 -8.42 0.68
CA LEU A 57 3.95 -7.36 -0.04
C LEU A 57 4.60 -6.41 0.97
N GLY A 58 5.84 -6.01 0.72
CA GLY A 58 6.57 -5.05 1.56
C GLY A 58 8.07 -5.28 1.50
N ASP A 59 8.82 -4.49 2.29
CA ASP A 59 10.27 -4.63 2.38
C ASP A 59 10.69 -5.98 3.00
N PRO A 60 11.91 -6.47 2.69
CA PRO A 60 12.46 -7.69 3.28
C PRO A 60 12.40 -7.79 4.81
N ARG A 61 12.63 -6.69 5.55
CA ARG A 61 12.54 -6.70 7.02
C ARG A 61 11.10 -6.92 7.47
N PHE A 62 10.13 -6.28 6.83
CA PHE A 62 8.71 -6.51 7.10
C PHE A 62 8.29 -7.95 6.77
N GLN A 63 8.69 -8.48 5.61
CA GLN A 63 8.41 -9.86 5.24
C GLN A 63 9.05 -10.88 6.18
N ALA A 64 10.25 -10.60 6.71
CA ALA A 64 10.91 -11.43 7.71
C ALA A 64 10.13 -11.41 9.04
N MET A 65 9.69 -10.23 9.47
CA MET A 65 8.86 -10.07 10.66
C MET A 65 7.54 -10.85 10.55
N VAL A 66 6.83 -10.74 9.42
CA VAL A 66 5.57 -11.47 9.20
C VAL A 66 5.80 -12.98 9.14
N LYS A 67 6.91 -13.43 8.54
CA LYS A 67 7.29 -14.85 8.54
C LYS A 67 7.51 -15.37 9.95
N LEU A 68 8.19 -14.61 10.81
CA LEU A 68 8.42 -14.97 12.21
C LEU A 68 7.11 -15.01 13.01
N ALA A 69 6.22 -14.03 12.80
CA ALA A 69 4.96 -13.92 13.53
C ALA A 69 3.94 -14.99 13.14
N LEU A 70 3.83 -15.34 11.85
CA LEU A 70 2.78 -16.22 11.33
C LEU A 70 3.26 -17.64 11.02
N GLY A 71 4.57 -17.88 10.95
CA GLY A 71 5.14 -19.17 10.53
C GLY A 71 4.83 -19.55 9.07
N ARG A 72 4.40 -18.60 8.24
CA ARG A 72 3.98 -18.82 6.84
C ARG A 72 5.04 -18.32 5.85
N PRO A 73 5.13 -18.91 4.64
CA PRO A 73 5.95 -18.35 3.57
C PRO A 73 5.49 -16.95 3.19
N THR A 74 6.42 -16.00 3.09
CA THR A 74 6.15 -14.60 2.72
C THR A 74 6.60 -14.24 1.31
N LYS A 75 7.39 -15.10 0.65
CA LYS A 75 7.86 -14.90 -0.72
C LYS A 75 6.89 -15.49 -1.74
N CYS A 76 6.67 -14.78 -2.83
CA CYS A 76 5.99 -15.30 -4.02
C CYS A 76 6.87 -16.35 -4.72
N ILE A 77 6.24 -17.40 -5.24
CA ILE A 77 6.88 -18.46 -6.02
C ILE A 77 6.34 -18.38 -7.45
N PRO A 78 7.20 -18.51 -8.49
CA PRO A 78 6.72 -18.58 -9.86
C PRO A 78 5.67 -19.68 -10.03
N ARG A 79 4.60 -19.40 -10.78
CA ARG A 79 3.62 -20.43 -11.15
C ARG A 79 4.29 -21.45 -12.07
N GLY A 80 4.10 -22.74 -11.78
CA GLY A 80 4.61 -23.84 -12.61
C GLY A 80 5.25 -24.94 -11.78
N ARG A 81 5.71 -25.99 -12.47
CA ARG A 81 6.50 -27.04 -11.82
C ARG A 81 7.82 -26.42 -11.33
N PRO A 82 8.26 -26.69 -10.10
CA PRO A 82 9.60 -26.32 -9.67
C PRO A 82 10.61 -26.87 -10.67
N ALA A 83 11.52 -26.02 -11.16
CA ALA A 83 12.64 -26.50 -11.95
C ALA A 83 13.38 -27.53 -11.10
N GLY A 84 13.48 -28.77 -11.59
CA GLY A 84 14.25 -29.80 -10.91
C GLY A 84 15.64 -29.27 -10.64
N LYS A 85 16.18 -29.51 -9.44
CA LYS A 85 17.58 -29.22 -9.15
C LYS A 85 18.42 -29.96 -10.21
N ILE A 86 19.17 -29.20 -11.02
CA ILE A 86 20.28 -29.73 -11.81
C ILE A 86 21.47 -29.87 -10.87
#